data_AF-A0AA39FHF4-F1
#
_entry.id   AF-A0AA39FHF4-F1
#
_cell.length_a   1.000
_cell.length_b   1.000
_cell.length_c   1.000
_cell.angle_alpha   90.00
_cell.angle_beta   90.00
_cell.angle_gamma   90.00
#
_symmetry.space_group_name_H-M   'P 1'
#
loop_
_entity.id
_entity.type
_entity.pdbx_description
1 polymer ?
#
loop_
_entity_poly.entity_id
_entity_poly.type
_entity_poly.pdbx_seq_one_letter_code
_entity_poly.pdbx_strand_id
1 'polypeptide(L)'
;KPKLFSMIPKTCSDMNNIINEMENPSPLKLICEEMNKNKDTRIIQDMLSNMYPIYSKNYDIAENLKEFYEDQICLSKDEIIQLCCNTLDQAESDNWFLARKKRISASKNVHNIKSRITKTIESLVSDILFEKKISNKSTQYGIANERNARLDYQKKYNVDIKCPESCKNLPVINEETQKVNVKYLELTNDGVQLKK
;
A
#
# COMPACT_ATOMS: atom_id res chain seq x y z
N LYS A 1 10.77 12.04 33.89
CA LYS A 1 9.59 11.90 33.00
C LYS A 1 8.84 13.23 32.95
N PRO A 2 8.94 14.03 31.88
CA PRO A 2 7.98 15.10 31.62
C PRO A 2 6.94 14.68 30.59
N LYS A 3 5.72 15.17 30.81
CA LYS A 3 4.50 14.99 30.04
C LYS A 3 4.59 15.79 28.73
N LEU A 4 4.91 15.16 27.60
CA LEU A 4 4.90 15.82 26.28
C LEU A 4 3.67 15.47 25.42
N PHE A 5 2.76 14.62 25.91
CA PHE A 5 1.63 14.12 25.13
C PHE A 5 0.26 14.75 25.46
N SER A 6 0.19 15.76 26.32
CA SER A 6 -1.09 16.40 26.69
C SER A 6 -1.40 17.71 25.94
N MET A 7 -0.62 18.09 24.93
CA MET A 7 -0.79 19.36 24.22
C MET A 7 -1.05 19.14 22.74
N ILE A 8 -2.23 18.59 22.42
CA ILE A 8 -2.79 18.76 21.07
C ILE A 8 -3.62 20.05 21.13
N PRO A 9 -3.20 21.14 20.45
CA PRO A 9 -3.90 22.42 20.49
C PRO A 9 -5.30 22.27 19.90
N LYS A 10 -6.32 22.73 20.63
CA LYS A 10 -7.74 22.65 20.22
C LYS A 10 -8.21 23.91 19.51
N THR A 11 -7.43 24.98 19.57
CA THR A 11 -7.73 26.30 18.98
C THR A 11 -6.49 26.94 18.35
N CYS A 12 -6.67 27.90 17.43
CA CYS A 12 -5.55 28.67 16.85
C CYS A 12 -4.74 29.45 17.90
N SER A 13 -5.35 29.82 19.03
CA SER A 13 -4.64 30.50 20.11
C SER A 13 -3.61 29.60 20.80
N ASP A 14 -3.89 28.30 20.87
CA ASP A 14 -2.98 27.30 21.47
C ASP A 14 -1.76 27.04 20.58
N MET A 15 -1.91 27.20 19.25
CA MET A 15 -0.80 27.06 18.29
C MET A 15 0.25 28.17 18.45
N ASN A 16 -0.17 29.40 18.71
CA ASN A 16 0.75 30.55 18.85
C ASN A 16 1.66 30.43 20.09
N ASN A 17 1.16 29.83 21.18
CA ASN A 17 1.96 29.63 22.39
C ASN A 17 3.06 28.56 22.19
N ILE A 18 2.75 27.48 21.48
CA ILE A 18 3.73 26.42 21.17
C ILE A 18 4.84 26.95 20.23
N ILE A 19 4.49 27.82 19.29
CA ILE A 19 5.44 28.44 18.35
C ILE A 19 6.47 29.32 19.07
N ASN A 20 6.07 29.98 20.18
CA ASN A 20 6.96 30.87 20.94
C ASN A 20 7.98 30.13 21.80
N GLU A 21 7.73 28.86 22.15
CA GLU A 21 8.62 28.05 23.00
C GLU A 21 9.70 27.26 22.21
N MET A 22 9.68 27.30 20.87
CA MET A 22 10.68 26.62 20.05
C MET A 22 11.95 27.47 19.89
N GLU A 23 13.02 27.10 20.60
CA GLU A 23 14.37 27.65 20.40
C GLU A 23 14.92 27.22 19.02
N ASN A 24 15.33 28.21 18.22
CA ASN A 24 15.66 28.17 16.79
C ASN A 24 14.46 27.97 15.84
N PRO A 25 14.40 28.68 14.71
CA PRO A 25 13.26 28.59 13.81
C PRO A 25 13.29 27.22 13.13
N SER A 26 12.61 26.26 13.75
CA SER A 26 12.19 25.02 13.11
C SER A 26 11.57 25.38 11.75
N PRO A 27 11.85 24.62 10.68
CA PRO A 27 11.24 24.87 9.37
C PRO A 27 9.71 24.97 9.46
N LEU A 28 9.11 24.24 10.41
CA LEU A 28 7.69 24.27 10.74
C LEU A 28 7.22 25.63 11.30
N LYS A 29 8.05 26.36 12.04
CA LYS A 29 7.73 27.69 12.58
C LYS A 29 7.59 28.72 11.46
N LEU A 30 8.54 28.73 10.52
CA LEU A 30 8.48 29.58 9.32
C LEU A 30 7.27 29.24 8.44
N ILE A 31 6.97 27.94 8.26
CA ILE A 31 5.80 27.48 7.50
C ILE A 31 4.50 27.92 8.17
N CYS A 32 4.37 27.75 9.48
CA CYS A 32 3.17 28.15 10.22
C CYS A 32 2.96 29.67 10.22
N GLU A 33 4.03 30.45 10.38
CA GLU A 33 3.97 31.92 10.31
C GLU A 33 3.53 32.39 8.92
N GLU A 34 4.00 31.75 7.85
CA GLU A 34 3.64 32.14 6.49
C GLU A 34 2.28 31.61 6.03
N MET A 35 1.85 30.43 6.50
CA MET A 35 0.48 29.94 6.37
C MET A 35 -0.55 30.86 7.04
N ASN A 36 -0.17 31.50 8.15
CA ASN A 36 -1.02 32.47 8.84
C ASN A 36 -1.10 33.81 8.10
N LYS A 37 -0.05 34.20 7.35
CA LYS A 37 -0.02 35.43 6.55
C LYS A 37 -0.63 35.27 5.15
N ASN A 38 -0.49 34.09 4.55
CA ASN A 38 -0.84 33.85 3.15
C ASN A 38 -1.65 32.55 3.00
N LYS A 39 -2.93 32.68 2.67
CA LYS A 39 -3.84 31.53 2.48
C LYS A 39 -3.62 30.79 1.16
N ASP A 40 -2.76 31.32 0.27
CA ASP A 40 -2.48 30.71 -1.01
C ASP A 40 -1.41 29.61 -0.87
N THR A 41 -1.85 28.36 -0.95
CA THR A 41 -1.04 27.16 -0.79
C THR A 41 0.07 27.01 -1.84
N ARG A 42 -0.02 27.72 -2.97
CA ARG A 42 0.99 27.68 -4.04
C ARG A 42 2.31 28.32 -3.60
N ILE A 43 2.23 29.44 -2.88
CA ILE A 43 3.41 30.19 -2.42
C ILE A 43 4.19 29.36 -1.38
N ILE A 44 3.48 28.70 -0.48
CA ILE A 44 4.07 27.82 0.54
C ILE A 44 4.78 26.64 -0.12
N GLN A 45 4.19 26.09 -1.19
CA GLN A 45 4.75 24.93 -1.89
C GLN A 45 6.01 25.28 -2.70
N ASP A 46 6.07 26.48 -3.29
CA ASP A 46 7.27 27.02 -3.93
C ASP A 46 8.37 27.32 -2.90
N MET A 47 8.03 27.93 -1.75
CA MET A 47 9.00 28.17 -0.67
C MET A 47 9.58 26.87 -0.12
N LEU A 48 8.75 25.85 0.09
CA LEU A 48 9.18 24.53 0.53
C LEU A 48 10.09 23.85 -0.48
N SER A 49 9.75 23.94 -1.77
CA SER A 49 10.56 23.37 -2.85
C SER A 49 11.93 24.04 -2.96
N ASN A 50 12.00 25.35 -2.70
CA ASN A 50 13.24 26.13 -2.74
C ASN A 50 14.12 25.95 -1.49
N MET A 51 13.54 25.86 -0.29
CA MET A 51 14.30 25.62 0.94
C MET A 51 14.73 24.17 1.10
N TYR A 52 13.93 23.23 0.61
CA TYR A 52 14.14 21.81 0.79
C TYR A 52 13.91 21.11 -0.56
N PRO A 53 14.99 20.81 -1.31
CA PRO A 53 14.91 20.17 -2.62
C PRO A 53 14.10 18.86 -2.62
N ILE A 54 13.99 18.21 -1.45
CA ILE A 54 13.14 17.04 -1.18
C ILE A 54 11.61 17.27 -1.30
N TYR A 55 11.17 18.50 -1.59
CA TYR A 55 9.78 18.82 -1.94
C TYR A 55 9.60 19.31 -3.38
N SER A 56 10.67 19.35 -4.18
CA SER A 56 10.56 19.59 -5.62
C SER A 56 9.61 18.58 -6.25
N LYS A 57 8.88 18.98 -7.30
CA LYS A 57 8.04 18.04 -8.09
C LYS A 57 8.85 17.26 -9.11
N ASN A 58 10.00 17.80 -9.51
CA ASN A 58 10.88 17.21 -10.50
C ASN A 58 12.15 16.75 -9.78
N TYR A 59 12.38 15.43 -9.80
CA TYR A 59 13.61 14.82 -9.32
C TYR A 59 14.35 14.25 -10.51
N ASP A 60 15.58 14.70 -10.70
CA ASP A 60 16.52 13.99 -11.54
C ASP A 60 16.92 12.72 -10.81
N ILE A 61 16.43 11.58 -11.30
CA ILE A 61 16.78 10.28 -10.77
C ILE A 61 18.16 9.95 -11.29
N ALA A 62 19.10 9.66 -10.38
CA ALA A 62 20.44 9.23 -10.75
C ALA A 62 20.37 7.95 -11.62
N GLU A 63 21.23 7.85 -12.64
CA GLU A 63 21.14 6.77 -13.63
C GLU A 63 21.21 5.38 -12.99
N ASN A 64 22.05 5.20 -11.95
CA ASN A 64 22.15 3.94 -11.22
C ASN A 64 20.84 3.52 -10.52
N LEU A 65 19.99 4.47 -10.12
CA LEU A 65 18.69 4.18 -9.52
C LEU A 65 17.65 3.83 -10.60
N LYS A 66 17.79 4.42 -11.79
CA LYS A 66 16.97 4.11 -12.95
C LYS A 66 17.28 2.71 -13.47
N GLU A 67 18.55 2.37 -13.65
CA GLU A 67 19.01 1.01 -13.99
C GLU A 67 18.50 -0.02 -12.97
N PHE A 68 18.66 0.26 -11.67
CA PHE A 68 18.11 -0.62 -10.63
C PHE A 68 16.59 -0.81 -10.75
N TYR A 69 15.85 0.26 -11.05
CA TYR A 69 14.40 0.19 -11.21
C TYR A 69 14.00 -0.66 -12.42
N GLU A 70 14.64 -0.42 -13.57
CA GLU A 70 14.40 -1.16 -14.81
C GLU A 70 14.75 -2.65 -14.65
N ASP A 71 15.86 -2.97 -13.98
CA ASP A 71 16.34 -4.36 -13.82
C ASP A 71 15.63 -5.15 -12.72
N GLN A 72 15.27 -4.51 -11.60
CA GLN A 72 14.84 -5.22 -10.39
C GLN A 72 13.35 -5.05 -10.05
N ILE A 73 12.71 -4.00 -10.57
CA ILE A 73 11.36 -3.60 -10.17
C ILE A 73 10.37 -3.74 -11.32
N CYS A 74 10.74 -3.23 -12.50
CA CYS A 74 9.97 -3.39 -13.73
C CYS A 74 9.82 -4.86 -14.08
N LEU A 75 8.61 -5.22 -14.50
CA LEU A 75 8.29 -6.57 -14.95
C LEU A 75 7.47 -6.46 -16.23
N SER A 76 7.76 -7.35 -17.17
CA SER A 76 6.89 -7.60 -18.32
C SER A 76 5.56 -8.22 -17.89
N LYS A 77 4.58 -8.23 -18.80
CA LYS A 77 3.26 -8.82 -18.52
C LYS A 77 3.35 -10.30 -18.14
N ASP A 78 4.21 -11.05 -18.83
CA ASP A 78 4.37 -12.48 -18.59
C ASP A 78 5.02 -12.74 -17.23
N GLU A 79 6.02 -11.93 -16.85
CA GLU A 79 6.63 -12.00 -15.52
C GLU A 79 5.67 -11.60 -14.41
N ILE A 80 4.77 -10.63 -14.67
CA ILE A 80 3.70 -10.27 -13.73
C ILE A 80 2.76 -11.46 -13.51
N ILE A 81 2.32 -12.11 -14.59
CA ILE A 81 1.46 -13.29 -14.51
C ILE A 81 2.17 -14.41 -13.75
N GLN A 82 3.43 -14.68 -14.08
CA GLN A 82 4.23 -15.70 -13.42
C GLN A 82 4.41 -15.39 -11.92
N LEU A 83 4.70 -14.14 -11.58
CA LEU A 83 4.81 -13.71 -10.19
C LEU A 83 3.48 -13.88 -9.44
N CYS A 84 2.35 -13.55 -10.06
CA CYS A 84 1.03 -13.79 -9.50
C CYS A 84 0.79 -15.29 -9.25
N CYS A 85 1.11 -16.16 -10.21
CA CYS A 85 0.99 -17.62 -10.06
C CYS A 85 1.91 -18.18 -8.96
N ASN A 86 3.14 -17.67 -8.85
CA ASN A 86 4.12 -18.12 -7.85
C ASN A 86 3.81 -17.62 -6.42
N THR A 87 2.85 -16.71 -6.27
CA THR A 87 2.51 -16.07 -5.00
C THR A 87 1.02 -16.11 -4.69
N LEU A 88 0.31 -17.08 -5.26
CA LEU A 88 -1.12 -17.33 -5.04
C LEU A 88 -1.48 -17.47 -3.56
N ASP A 89 -0.54 -18.00 -2.78
CA ASP A 89 -0.64 -18.33 -1.36
C ASP A 89 -0.44 -17.12 -0.46
N GLN A 90 -0.09 -15.97 -1.07
CA GLN A 90 0.04 -14.68 -0.43
C GLN A 90 0.92 -14.76 0.84
N ALA A 91 0.33 -14.57 2.02
CA ALA A 91 1.01 -14.51 3.29
C ALA A 91 1.66 -15.84 3.72
N GLU A 92 1.37 -16.95 3.04
CA GLU A 92 2.02 -18.25 3.28
C GLU A 92 3.23 -18.47 2.36
N SER A 93 3.46 -17.61 1.37
CA SER A 93 4.58 -17.71 0.43
C SER A 93 5.70 -16.72 0.76
N ASP A 94 6.92 -17.20 0.92
CA ASP A 94 8.09 -16.34 1.09
C ASP A 94 8.34 -15.45 -0.13
N ASN A 95 8.04 -15.96 -1.34
CA ASN A 95 8.16 -15.22 -2.59
C ASN A 95 7.24 -14.00 -2.60
N TRP A 96 6.06 -14.07 -1.97
CA TRP A 96 5.16 -12.93 -1.83
C TRP A 96 5.80 -11.82 -1.00
N PHE A 97 6.45 -12.14 0.12
CA PHE A 97 7.15 -11.16 0.95
C PHE A 97 8.37 -10.56 0.23
N LEU A 98 9.16 -11.39 -0.46
CA LEU A 98 10.30 -10.92 -1.26
C LEU A 98 9.86 -9.95 -2.36
N ALA A 99 8.80 -10.28 -3.08
CA ALA A 99 8.25 -9.44 -4.13
C ALA A 99 7.65 -8.14 -3.58
N ARG A 100 7.00 -8.20 -2.41
CA ARG A 100 6.41 -7.04 -1.74
C ARG A 100 7.47 -6.10 -1.16
N LYS A 101 8.58 -6.63 -0.63
CA LYS A 101 9.68 -5.81 -0.06
C LYS A 101 10.30 -4.87 -1.10
N LYS A 102 10.32 -5.28 -2.37
CA LYS A 102 10.79 -4.46 -3.49
C LYS A 102 9.81 -3.35 -3.89
N ARG A 103 8.55 -3.36 -3.44
CA ARG A 103 7.45 -2.57 -4.02
C ARG A 103 6.65 -1.78 -2.99
N ILE A 104 6.07 -0.68 -3.43
CA ILE A 104 5.13 0.11 -2.61
C ILE A 104 3.76 -0.56 -2.67
N SER A 105 3.26 -1.01 -1.52
CA SER A 105 1.94 -1.66 -1.42
C SER A 105 0.79 -0.66 -1.26
N ALA A 106 -0.37 -1.01 -1.83
CA ALA A 106 -1.58 -0.19 -1.78
C ALA A 106 -2.09 0.03 -0.34
N SER A 107 -2.00 -0.98 0.53
CA SER A 107 -2.65 -0.96 1.85
C SER A 107 -1.89 -0.22 2.95
N LYS A 108 -0.55 -0.14 2.88
CA LYS A 108 0.27 0.48 3.94
C LYS A 108 1.08 1.67 3.44
N ASN A 109 1.76 1.52 2.30
CA ASN A 109 2.82 2.45 1.94
C ASN A 109 2.24 3.71 1.29
N VAL A 110 1.23 3.56 0.42
CA VAL A 110 0.59 4.68 -0.28
C VAL A 110 -0.09 5.66 0.69
N HIS A 111 -0.80 5.16 1.70
CA HIS A 111 -1.48 6.02 2.68
C HIS A 111 -0.50 6.81 3.53
N ASN A 112 0.59 6.18 3.99
CA ASN A 112 1.61 6.87 4.77
C ASN A 112 2.37 7.92 3.95
N ILE A 113 2.56 7.67 2.64
CA ILE A 113 3.16 8.63 1.70
C ILE A 113 2.22 9.81 1.42
N LYS A 114 0.90 9.59 1.34
CA LYS A 114 -0.09 10.64 1.10
C LYS A 114 -0.37 11.48 2.34
N SER A 115 -0.50 10.85 3.51
CA SER A 115 -0.87 11.50 4.76
C SER A 115 0.33 12.01 5.56
N ARG A 116 1.43 12.39 4.89
CA ARG A 116 2.75 12.79 5.45
C ARG A 116 2.75 13.95 6.44
N ILE A 117 1.58 14.45 6.85
CA ILE A 117 1.38 15.58 7.77
C ILE A 117 1.96 15.29 9.17
N THR A 118 1.95 14.02 9.62
CA THR A 118 2.27 13.68 11.03
C THR A 118 3.50 12.81 11.22
N LYS A 119 4.14 12.32 10.15
CA LYS A 119 5.30 11.42 10.21
C LYS A 119 6.52 12.02 9.52
N THR A 120 7.68 11.93 10.16
CA THR A 120 8.95 12.29 9.53
C THR A 120 9.35 11.28 8.45
N ILE A 121 10.26 11.68 7.56
CA ILE A 121 10.76 10.84 6.46
C ILE A 121 11.47 9.60 7.02
N GLU A 122 12.26 9.76 8.07
CA GLU A 122 13.03 8.69 8.72
C GLU A 122 12.08 7.66 9.33
N SER A 123 11.02 8.12 10.00
CA SER A 123 9.99 7.23 10.54
C SER A 123 9.25 6.48 9.43
N LEU A 124 8.98 7.12 8.30
CA LEU A 124 8.34 6.50 7.15
C LEU A 124 9.24 5.44 6.51
N VAL A 125 10.50 5.77 6.25
CA VAL A 125 11.49 4.85 5.68
C VAL A 125 11.71 3.67 6.61
N SER A 126 11.80 3.89 7.92
CA SER A 126 11.92 2.82 8.90
C SER A 126 10.69 1.90 8.91
N ASP A 127 9.47 2.44 8.90
CA ASP A 127 8.23 1.65 8.84
C ASP A 127 8.12 0.83 7.52
N ILE A 128 8.72 1.30 6.42
CA ILE A 128 8.76 0.59 5.13
C ILE A 128 9.81 -0.51 5.14
N LEU A 129 11.00 -0.25 5.68
CA LEU A 129 12.11 -1.22 5.71
C LEU A 129 11.90 -2.33 6.74
N PHE A 130 11.26 -2.00 7.86
CA PHE A 130 11.08 -2.89 9.02
C PHE A 130 9.59 -3.13 9.28
N GLU A 131 9.02 -4.08 8.54
CA GLU A 131 7.60 -4.41 8.70
C GLU A 131 7.30 -4.95 10.11
N LYS A 132 6.40 -4.27 10.81
CA LYS A 132 5.88 -4.72 12.11
C LYS A 132 4.77 -5.76 11.89
N LYS A 133 4.87 -6.90 12.56
CA LYS A 133 3.77 -7.88 12.65
C LYS A 133 2.66 -7.29 13.51
N ILE A 134 1.46 -7.19 12.95
CA ILE A 134 0.26 -6.72 13.65
C ILE A 134 -0.60 -7.95 13.94
N SER A 135 -0.78 -8.27 15.22
CA SER A 135 -1.69 -9.32 15.66
C SER A 135 -2.55 -8.74 16.78
N ASN A 136 -3.77 -8.33 16.42
CA ASN A 136 -4.77 -7.87 17.37
C ASN A 136 -6.04 -8.72 17.20
N LYS A 137 -6.94 -8.67 18.19
CA LYS A 137 -8.18 -9.45 18.19
C LYS A 137 -9.04 -9.21 16.94
N SER A 138 -9.08 -7.97 16.46
CA SER A 138 -9.83 -7.60 15.25
C SER A 138 -9.23 -8.22 13.99
N THR A 139 -7.91 -8.25 13.85
CA THR A 139 -7.20 -8.91 12.75
C THR A 139 -7.44 -10.42 12.78
N GLN A 140 -7.34 -11.04 13.96
CA GLN A 140 -7.62 -12.48 14.13
C GLN A 140 -9.06 -12.82 13.77
N TYR A 141 -10.02 -12.00 14.21
CA TYR A 141 -11.42 -12.13 13.82
C TYR A 141 -11.60 -12.02 12.30
N GLY A 142 -10.96 -11.05 11.66
CA GLY A 142 -10.99 -10.88 10.20
C GLY A 142 -10.51 -12.13 9.47
N ILE A 143 -9.33 -12.65 9.85
CA ILE A 143 -8.76 -13.87 9.27
C ILE A 143 -9.72 -15.06 9.45
N ALA A 144 -10.27 -15.25 10.64
CA ALA A 144 -11.18 -16.36 10.93
C ALA A 144 -12.50 -16.29 10.14
N ASN A 145 -12.97 -15.09 9.79
CA ASN A 145 -14.28 -14.88 9.15
C ASN A 145 -14.21 -14.60 7.65
N GLU A 146 -13.03 -14.40 7.06
CA GLU A 146 -12.87 -14.12 5.63
C GLU A 146 -13.52 -15.20 4.75
N ARG A 147 -13.36 -16.47 5.15
CA ARG A 147 -14.00 -17.60 4.46
C ARG A 147 -15.52 -17.47 4.45
N ASN A 148 -16.12 -17.13 5.58
CA ASN A 148 -17.58 -17.01 5.70
C ASN A 148 -18.08 -15.83 4.87
N ALA A 149 -17.42 -14.68 4.95
CA ALA A 149 -17.77 -13.50 4.15
C ALA A 149 -17.72 -13.77 2.64
N ARG A 150 -16.71 -14.54 2.19
CA ARG A 150 -16.62 -14.98 0.79
C ARG A 150 -17.80 -15.86 0.39
N LEU A 151 -18.13 -16.87 1.19
CA LEU A 151 -19.26 -17.78 0.91
C LEU A 151 -20.59 -17.01 0.86
N ASP A 152 -20.79 -16.07 1.77
CA ASP A 152 -21.97 -15.22 1.80
C ASP A 152 -22.07 -14.34 0.55
N TYR A 153 -20.94 -13.77 0.10
CA TYR A 153 -20.89 -13.00 -1.14
C TYR A 153 -21.22 -13.86 -2.37
N GLN A 154 -20.59 -15.04 -2.48
CA GLN A 154 -20.86 -15.98 -3.57
C GLN A 154 -22.34 -16.35 -3.64
N LYS A 155 -22.96 -16.64 -2.49
CA LYS A 155 -24.38 -16.95 -2.37
C LYS A 155 -25.26 -15.75 -2.76
N LYS A 156 -24.93 -14.55 -2.27
CA LYS A 156 -25.72 -13.34 -2.49
C LYS A 156 -25.75 -12.89 -3.94
N TYR A 157 -24.62 -13.00 -4.63
CA TYR A 157 -24.48 -12.53 -6.01
C TYR A 157 -24.47 -13.65 -7.05
N ASN A 158 -24.62 -14.92 -6.61
CA ASN A 158 -24.53 -16.11 -7.46
C ASN A 158 -23.26 -16.14 -8.33
N VAL A 159 -22.13 -15.75 -7.73
CA VAL A 159 -20.82 -15.75 -8.40
C VAL A 159 -19.90 -16.79 -7.78
N ASP A 160 -18.97 -17.31 -8.59
CA ASP A 160 -17.93 -18.21 -8.10
C ASP A 160 -16.63 -17.44 -7.87
N ILE A 161 -16.35 -17.09 -6.61
CA ILE A 161 -15.06 -16.53 -6.20
C ILE A 161 -14.10 -17.69 -5.97
N LYS A 162 -13.29 -17.95 -6.98
CA LYS A 162 -12.16 -18.86 -6.85
C LYS A 162 -11.07 -18.20 -6.01
N CYS A 163 -10.80 -18.78 -4.85
CA CYS A 163 -9.63 -18.42 -4.07
C CYS A 163 -8.43 -19.18 -4.65
N PRO A 164 -7.31 -18.50 -4.92
CA PRO A 164 -6.06 -19.12 -5.36
C PRO A 164 -5.66 -20.33 -4.52
N GLU A 165 -5.78 -20.20 -3.19
CA GLU A 165 -5.34 -21.23 -2.23
C GLU A 165 -6.18 -22.52 -2.30
N SER A 166 -7.51 -22.39 -2.35
CA SER A 166 -8.40 -23.56 -2.45
C SER A 166 -8.39 -24.25 -3.82
N CYS A 167 -7.80 -23.60 -4.83
CA CYS A 167 -7.77 -24.10 -6.20
C CYS A 167 -6.37 -24.55 -6.66
N LYS A 168 -5.34 -24.45 -5.82
CA LYS A 168 -3.95 -24.86 -6.10
C LYS A 168 -3.82 -26.21 -6.80
N ASN A 169 -4.58 -27.20 -6.32
CA ASN A 169 -4.46 -28.59 -6.74
C ASN A 169 -5.63 -29.05 -7.62
N LEU A 170 -6.53 -28.14 -8.01
CA LEU A 170 -7.68 -28.48 -8.84
C LEU A 170 -7.36 -28.09 -10.29
N PRO A 171 -7.12 -29.06 -11.18
CA PRO A 171 -6.88 -28.75 -12.59
C PRO A 171 -8.13 -28.09 -13.19
N VAL A 172 -7.94 -27.22 -14.18
CA VAL A 172 -9.05 -26.48 -14.84
C VAL A 172 -10.07 -27.46 -15.42
N ILE A 173 -9.58 -28.56 -15.99
CA ILE A 173 -10.35 -29.70 -16.47
C ILE A 173 -9.90 -30.91 -15.65
N ASN A 174 -10.85 -31.66 -15.11
CA ASN A 174 -10.55 -32.99 -14.58
C ASN A 174 -10.52 -33.98 -15.77
N GLU A 175 -9.34 -34.55 -16.06
CA GLU A 175 -9.12 -35.41 -17.24
C GLU A 175 -9.95 -36.70 -17.20
N GLU A 176 -10.17 -37.26 -16.01
CA GLU A 176 -10.93 -38.51 -15.83
C GLU A 176 -12.43 -38.32 -16.03
N THR A 177 -12.97 -37.17 -15.60
CA THR A 177 -14.41 -36.88 -15.65
C THR A 177 -14.80 -35.95 -16.79
N GLN A 178 -13.82 -35.43 -17.55
CA GLN A 178 -13.98 -34.39 -18.57
C GLN A 178 -14.79 -33.17 -18.08
N LYS A 179 -14.77 -32.94 -16.76
CA LYS A 179 -15.57 -31.90 -16.11
C LYS A 179 -14.73 -30.67 -15.87
N VAL A 180 -15.25 -29.54 -16.30
CA VAL A 180 -14.64 -28.23 -16.06
C VAL A 180 -14.89 -27.81 -14.61
N ASN A 181 -13.82 -27.58 -13.86
CA ASN A 181 -13.90 -27.19 -12.45
C ASN A 181 -14.26 -25.70 -12.27
N VAL A 182 -14.15 -24.89 -13.33
CA VAL A 182 -14.49 -23.45 -13.37
C VAL A 182 -15.86 -23.22 -14.02
N LYS A 183 -16.80 -22.56 -13.32
CA LYS A 183 -18.19 -22.44 -13.79
C LYS A 183 -18.34 -21.61 -15.08
N TYR A 184 -17.43 -20.67 -15.32
CA TYR A 184 -17.45 -19.73 -16.44
C TYR A 184 -16.79 -20.27 -17.71
N LEU A 185 -16.17 -21.47 -17.67
CA LEU A 185 -15.71 -22.15 -18.88
C LEU A 185 -16.60 -23.35 -19.19
N GLU A 186 -16.67 -23.69 -20.47
CA GLU A 186 -17.24 -24.92 -20.99
C GLU A 186 -16.24 -25.64 -21.88
N LEU A 187 -16.37 -26.97 -21.92
CA LEU A 187 -15.60 -27.81 -22.81
C LEU A 187 -16.37 -27.91 -24.13
N THR A 188 -15.79 -27.40 -25.20
CA THR A 188 -16.30 -27.49 -26.57
C THR A 188 -15.43 -28.46 -27.38
N ASN A 189 -15.89 -28.84 -28.58
CA ASN A 189 -15.09 -29.69 -29.48
C ASN A 189 -13.74 -29.04 -29.86
N ASP A 190 -13.66 -27.71 -29.79
CA ASP A 190 -12.47 -26.93 -30.11
C ASP A 190 -11.61 -26.62 -28.85
N GLY A 191 -11.95 -27.22 -27.70
CA GLY A 191 -11.27 -27.01 -26.42
C GLY A 191 -12.07 -26.18 -25.42
N VAL A 192 -11.38 -25.59 -24.45
CA VAL A 192 -12.02 -24.83 -23.36
C VAL A 192 -12.35 -23.41 -23.80
N GLN A 193 -13.62 -23.03 -23.72
CA GLN A 193 -14.10 -21.68 -24.07
C GLN A 193 -14.86 -21.03 -22.92
N LEU A 194 -14.98 -19.70 -22.96
CA LEU A 194 -15.84 -18.95 -22.03
C LEU A 194 -17.31 -19.21 -22.37
N LYS A 195 -18.12 -19.53 -21.36
CA LYS A 195 -19.57 -19.63 -21.53
C LYS A 195 -20.13 -18.26 -21.95
N LYS A 196 -20.90 -18.25 -23.03
CA LYS A 196 -21.65 -17.08 -23.49
C LYS A 196 -22.87 -16.80 -22.63
#